data_AF-A0A5Q4E1E0-F1
#
_entry.id   AF-A0A5Q4E1E0-F1
#
_cell.length_a   1.000
_cell.length_b   1.000
_cell.length_c   1.000
_cell.angle_alpha   90.00
_cell.angle_beta   90.00
_cell.angle_gamma   90.00
#
_symmetry.space_group_name_H-M   'P 1'
#
loop_
_entity.id
_entity.type
_entity.pdbx_description
1 polymer ?
#
loop_
_entity_poly.entity_id
_entity_poly.type
_entity_poly.pdbx_seq_one_letter_code
_entity_poly.pdbx_strand_id
1 'polypeptide(L)' 'MFLDELTPFVQELTAHPVAFLGGLASGLLRLDLSDDPVKSWLTNQGAAPVAATSAASRASARNGGPQNISID' A
#
# COMPACT_ATOMS: atom_id res chain seq x y z
N MET A 1 23.29 16.95 2.98
CA MET A 1 22.31 17.50 3.95
C MET A 1 20.90 17.64 3.37
N PHE A 2 20.68 18.12 2.14
CA PHE A 2 19.31 18.13 1.54
C PHE A 2 19.04 16.91 0.64
N LEU A 3 20.07 16.45 -0.10
CA LEU A 3 19.95 15.27 -0.98
C LEU A 3 19.91 13.96 -0.20
N ASP A 4 20.57 13.89 0.96
CA ASP A 4 20.54 12.71 1.83
C ASP A 4 19.14 12.43 2.38
N GLU A 5 18.33 13.46 2.58
CA GLU A 5 16.93 13.35 3.04
C GLU A 5 15.96 12.96 1.90
N LEU A 6 16.32 13.21 0.63
CA LEU A 6 15.54 12.79 -0.54
C LEU A 6 15.86 11.36 -0.98
N THR A 7 16.96 10.77 -0.49
CA THR A 7 17.33 9.37 -0.73
C THR A 7 16.18 8.37 -0.55
N PRO A 8 15.40 8.39 0.56
CA PRO A 8 14.27 7.47 0.72
C PRO A 8 13.18 7.67 -0.33
N PHE A 9 12.97 8.90 -0.81
CA PHE A 9 11.99 9.19 -1.86
C PHE A 9 12.43 8.65 -3.22
N VAL A 10 13.71 8.83 -3.57
CA VAL A 10 14.29 8.26 -4.81
C VAL A 10 14.33 6.73 -4.76
N GLN A 11 14.57 6.16 -3.58
CA GLN A 11 14.50 4.72 -3.36
C GLN A 11 13.08 4.18 -3.60
N GLU A 12 12.05 4.87 -3.11
CA GLU A 12 10.66 4.46 -3.35
C GLU A 12 10.23 4.66 -4.82
N LEU A 13 10.72 5.73 -5.47
CA LEU A 13 10.51 5.98 -6.90
C LEU A 13 11.12 4.87 -7.77
N THR A 14 12.29 4.37 -7.41
CA THR A 14 12.94 3.27 -8.15
C THR A 14 12.30 1.90 -7.86
N ALA A 15 11.77 1.69 -6.64
CA ALA A 15 11.07 0.46 -6.28
C ALA A 15 9.66 0.36 -6.91
N HIS A 16 8.91 1.46 -6.95
CA HIS A 16 7.52 1.50 -7.42
C HIS A 16 7.27 2.68 -8.40
N PRO A 17 7.96 2.72 -9.55
CA PRO A 17 7.93 3.89 -10.44
C PRO A 17 6.55 4.16 -11.04
N VAL A 18 5.79 3.11 -11.36
CA VAL A 18 4.46 3.23 -11.99
C VAL A 18 3.44 3.81 -11.01
N ALA A 19 3.43 3.33 -9.76
CA ALA A 19 2.53 3.84 -8.72
C ALA A 19 2.88 5.29 -8.34
N PHE A 20 4.18 5.59 -8.21
CA PHE A 20 4.67 6.93 -7.91
C PHE A 20 4.31 7.94 -9.02
N LEU A 21 4.66 7.64 -10.28
CA LEU A 21 4.35 8.52 -11.41
C LEU A 21 2.84 8.64 -11.63
N GLY A 22 2.08 7.58 -11.38
CA GLY A 22 0.61 7.63 -11.38
C GLY A 22 0.06 8.62 -10.36
N GLY A 23 0.55 8.57 -9.11
CA GLY A 23 0.16 9.52 -8.05
C GLY A 23 0.63 10.95 -8.30
N LEU A 24 1.83 11.13 -8.87
CA LEU A 24 2.35 12.44 -9.25
C LEU A 24 1.53 13.07 -10.39
N ALA A 25 1.27 12.29 -11.45
CA ALA A 25 0.48 12.74 -12.59
C ALA A 25 -0.97 13.03 -12.19
N SER A 26 -1.58 12.20 -11.33
CA SER A 26 -2.94 12.47 -10.81
C SER A 26 -2.97 13.71 -9.93
N GLY A 27 -1.93 13.95 -9.12
CA GLY A 27 -1.80 15.18 -8.33
C GLY A 27 -1.62 16.43 -9.19
N LEU A 28 -0.79 16.36 -10.22
CA LEU A 28 -0.49 17.48 -11.13
C LEU A 28 -1.70 17.84 -12.01
N LEU A 29 -2.40 16.83 -12.52
CA LEU A 29 -3.60 17.00 -13.33
C LEU A 29 -4.87 17.26 -12.49
N ARG A 30 -4.73 17.29 -11.16
CA ARG A 30 -5.87 17.38 -10.21
C ARG A 30 -6.96 16.34 -10.52
N LEU A 31 -6.53 15.16 -10.97
CA LEU A 31 -7.40 14.08 -11.35
C LEU A 31 -7.91 13.41 -10.07
N ASP A 32 -9.19 13.59 -9.77
CA ASP A 32 -9.82 12.92 -8.65
C ASP A 32 -10.11 11.47 -9.05
N LEU A 33 -9.43 10.52 -8.41
CA LEU A 33 -9.63 9.08 -8.65
C LEU A 33 -11.04 8.60 -8.28
N SER A 34 -11.81 9.43 -7.57
CA SER A 34 -13.20 9.16 -7.18
C SER A 34 -14.20 9.60 -8.25
N ASP A 35 -13.77 10.38 -9.23
CA ASP A 35 -14.61 10.95 -10.28
C ASP A 35 -14.65 10.02 -11.50
N ASP A 36 -15.79 10.00 -12.18
CA ASP A 36 -15.92 9.27 -13.45
C ASP A 36 -15.42 10.12 -14.61
N PRO A 37 -14.69 9.54 -15.60
CA PRO A 37 -14.55 8.10 -15.90
C PRO A 37 -13.30 7.44 -15.29
N VAL A 38 -12.50 8.17 -14.51
CA VAL A 38 -11.17 7.73 -14.04
C VAL A 38 -11.29 6.59 -13.04
N LYS A 39 -12.29 6.66 -12.15
CA LYS A 39 -12.63 5.59 -11.21
C LYS A 39 -12.95 4.27 -11.92
N SER A 40 -13.81 4.33 -12.94
CA SER A 40 -14.21 3.17 -13.74
C SER A 40 -13.02 2.57 -14.50
N TRP A 41 -12.19 3.41 -15.11
CA TRP A 41 -10.97 2.98 -15.79
C TRP A 41 -9.95 2.33 -14.84
N LEU A 42 -9.70 2.93 -13.67
CA LEU A 42 -8.75 2.42 -12.69
C LEU A 42 -9.17 1.04 -12.15
N THR A 43 -10.47 0.86 -11.93
CA THR A 43 -11.06 -0.43 -11.53
C THR A 43 -10.82 -1.51 -12.60
N ASN A 44 -10.95 -1.15 -13.88
CA ASN A 44 -10.70 -2.05 -15.01
C ASN A 44 -9.21 -2.40 -15.18
N GLN A 45 -8.30 -1.52 -14.77
CA GLN A 45 -6.86 -1.73 -14.89
C GLN A 45 -6.26 -2.60 -13.78
N GLY A 46 -7.09 -3.23 -12.94
CA GLY A 46 -6.62 -4.14 -11.90
C GLY A 46 -6.05 -3.43 -10.66
N ALA A 47 -6.16 -2.10 -10.57
CA ALA A 47 -6.00 -1.36 -9.34
C ALA A 47 -7.25 -1.53 -8.48
N ALA A 48 -7.56 -2.78 -8.12
CA ALA A 48 -8.45 -3.01 -7.00
C ALA A 48 -7.74 -2.43 -5.76
N PRO A 49 -8.44 -1.70 -4.87
CA PRO A 49 -7.91 -1.50 -3.52
C PRO A 49 -7.51 -2.89 -3.04
N VAL A 50 -6.29 -3.05 -2.49
CA VAL A 50 -5.91 -4.28 -1.80
C VAL A 50 -7.03 -4.55 -0.81
N ALA A 51 -7.96 -5.42 -1.19
CA ALA A 51 -8.85 -6.06 -0.27
C ALA A 51 -7.85 -6.72 0.65
N ALA A 52 -7.76 -6.20 1.88
CA ALA A 52 -6.88 -6.70 2.90
C ALA A 52 -6.92 -8.21 2.76
N THR A 53 -5.82 -8.78 2.24
CA THR A 53 -5.70 -10.22 2.08
C THR A 53 -5.96 -10.69 3.48
N SER A 54 -7.15 -11.25 3.67
CA SER A 54 -7.50 -11.90 4.90
C SER A 54 -6.51 -13.04 4.90
N ALA A 55 -5.38 -12.81 5.57
CA ALA A 55 -4.58 -13.84 6.16
C ALA A 55 -5.51 -14.50 7.16
N ALA A 56 -6.47 -15.28 6.63
CA ALA A 56 -7.11 -16.38 7.29
C ALA A 56 -5.98 -17.38 7.52
N SER A 57 -5.21 -17.04 8.53
CA SER A 57 -4.41 -17.88 9.39
C SER A 57 -4.79 -19.34 9.22
N ARG A 58 -4.00 -20.03 8.39
CA ARG A 58 -3.66 -21.41 8.67
C ARG A 58 -2.93 -21.42 10.01
N ALA A 59 -3.65 -21.53 11.12
CA ALA A 59 -3.21 -22.24 12.31
C ALA A 59 -4.23 -22.08 13.44
N SER A 60 -4.83 -23.21 13.77
CA SER A 60 -5.04 -23.67 15.13
C SER A 60 -5.99 -22.83 16.00
N ALA A 61 -7.15 -23.42 16.25
CA ALA A 61 -7.78 -23.40 17.56
C ALA A 61 -6.74 -23.32 18.69
N ARG A 62 -6.80 -22.24 19.48
CA ARG A 62 -6.42 -22.18 20.89
C ARG A 62 -6.79 -20.80 21.44
N ASN A 63 -7.79 -20.81 22.31
CA ASN A 63 -8.36 -19.67 23.01
C ASN A 63 -7.26 -18.81 23.67
N GLY A 64 -7.23 -17.52 23.33
CA GLY A 64 -6.27 -16.54 23.81
C GLY A 64 -6.52 -16.11 25.25
N GLY A 65 -6.10 -16.93 26.20
CA GLY A 65 -5.70 -16.45 27.53
C GLY A 65 -4.22 -16.02 27.50
N PRO A 66 -3.81 -15.04 28.32
CA PRO A 66 -2.42 -14.60 28.39
C PRO A 66 -1.49 -15.77 28.75
N GLN A 67 -0.45 -16.00 27.93
CA GLN A 67 0.50 -17.08 28.12
C GLN A 67 1.66 -16.58 29.01
N ASN A 68 1.90 -17.29 30.12
CA ASN A 68 3.03 -17.03 31.00
C ASN A 68 4.34 -17.49 30.35
N ILE A 69 5.35 -16.62 30.25
CA ILE A 69 6.70 -16.99 29.82
C ILE A 69 7.58 -17.07 31.07
N SER A 70 8.19 -18.21 31.33
CA SER A 70 9.20 -18.36 32.39
C SER A 70 10.58 -18.37 31.73
N ILE A 71 11.48 -17.50 32.23
CA ILE A 71 12.89 -17.46 31.85
C ILE A 71 13.66 -17.94 33.08
N ASP A 72 14.37 -19.06 32.92
CA ASP A 72 15.40 -19.57 33.85
C ASP A 72 16.76 -19.01 33.44
#